data_AF-A0A5R9CRL5-F1
#
_entry.id   AF-A0A5R9CRL5-F1
#
_cell.length_a   1.000
_cell.length_b   1.000
_cell.length_c   1.000
_cell.angle_alpha   90.00
_cell.angle_beta   90.00
_cell.angle_gamma   90.00
#
_symmetry.space_group_name_H-M   'P 1'
#
loop_
_entity.id
_entity.type
_entity.pdbx_description
1 polymer ?
#
loop_
_entity_poly.entity_id
_entity_poly.type
_entity_poly.pdbx_seq_one_letter_code
_entity_poly.pdbx_strand_id
1 'polypeptide(L)'
;MKAVVKRYPVATGIGLIIMINLIFVGLRMPLMAVGNLDFLAGLFLLVLASIFIVGSGHLFTGWRFSVRKKTDLEAENDPKHPAAKDVASIKNRPITVNKYAHFCLLVGLFLIVLGIVLTSI
;
A
#
# COMPACT_ATOMS: atom_id res chain seq x y z
N MET A 1 -8.39 3.09 25.29
CA MET A 1 -7.41 2.88 24.19
C MET A 1 -8.05 2.46 22.86
N LYS A 2 -8.79 1.34 22.77
CA LYS A 2 -9.35 0.84 21.49
C LYS A 2 -10.20 1.86 20.70
N ALA A 3 -10.96 2.71 21.39
CA ALA A 3 -11.79 3.75 20.76
C ALA A 3 -10.99 4.90 20.12
N VAL A 4 -9.81 5.24 20.68
CA VAL A 4 -8.96 6.33 20.17
C VAL A 4 -8.19 5.87 18.92
N VAL A 5 -7.65 4.66 18.95
CA VAL A 5 -6.95 4.02 17.80
C VAL A 5 -7.88 3.90 16.60
N LYS A 6 -9.16 3.58 16.84
CA LYS A 6 -10.16 3.47 15.76
C LYS A 6 -10.53 4.83 15.15
N ARG A 7 -10.38 5.94 15.90
CA ARG A 7 -10.78 7.28 15.47
C ARG A 7 -9.66 8.01 14.71
N TYR A 8 -8.40 7.80 15.09
CA TYR A 8 -7.23 8.46 14.47
C TYR A 8 -6.07 7.49 14.23
N PRO A 9 -6.22 6.51 13.31
CA PRO A 9 -5.22 5.45 13.14
C PRO A 9 -3.83 6.00 12.78
N VAL A 10 -3.77 6.99 11.89
CA VAL A 10 -2.51 7.63 11.44
C VAL A 10 -1.77 8.29 12.60
N ALA A 11 -2.46 9.15 13.36
CA ALA A 11 -1.85 9.85 14.49
C ALA A 11 -1.37 8.88 15.56
N THR A 12 -2.14 7.82 15.84
CA THR A 12 -1.70 6.78 16.78
C THR A 12 -0.50 6.01 16.26
N GLY A 13 -0.42 5.74 14.95
CA GLY A 13 0.73 5.08 14.33
C GLY A 13 2.00 5.93 14.43
N ILE A 14 1.90 7.22 14.08
CA ILE A 14 3.01 8.18 14.19
C ILE A 14 3.48 8.31 15.64
N GLY A 15 2.56 8.46 16.60
CA GLY A 15 2.92 8.55 18.02
C GLY A 15 3.65 7.31 18.53
N LEU A 16 3.25 6.12 18.07
CA LEU A 16 3.90 4.86 18.44
C LEU A 16 5.32 4.78 17.83
N ILE A 17 5.49 5.18 16.57
CA ILE A 17 6.81 5.23 15.90
C ILE A 17 7.76 6.17 16.63
N ILE A 18 7.30 7.37 17.00
CA ILE A 18 8.10 8.33 17.77
C ILE A 18 8.52 7.72 19.11
N MET A 19 7.59 7.06 19.81
CA MET A 19 7.88 6.39 21.08
C MET A 19 8.94 5.28 20.91
N ILE A 20 8.84 4.45 19.86
CA ILE A 20 9.84 3.42 19.55
C ILE A 20 11.21 4.04 19.26
N ASN A 21 11.24 5.10 18.45
CA ASN A 21 12.46 5.81 18.10
C ASN A 21 13.16 6.38 19.35
N LEU A 22 12.41 7.00 20.27
CA LEU A 22 12.93 7.48 21.54
C LEU A 22 13.54 6.36 22.38
N ILE A 23 12.93 5.16 22.38
CA ILE A 23 13.49 4.00 23.07
C ILE A 23 14.81 3.56 22.43
N PHE A 24 14.88 3.46 21.09
CA PHE A 24 16.13 3.10 20.40
C PHE A 24 17.27 4.09 20.64
N VAL A 25 16.96 5.39 20.62
CA VAL A 25 17.93 6.43 20.96
C VAL A 25 18.36 6.31 22.43
N GLY A 26 17.41 6.04 23.35
CA GLY A 26 17.70 5.80 24.77
C GLY A 26 18.58 4.57 25.03
N LEU A 27 18.46 3.54 24.19
CA LEU A 27 19.34 2.36 24.18
C LEU A 27 20.70 2.61 23.51
N ARG A 28 21.02 3.86 23.16
CA ARG A 28 22.25 4.28 22.48
C ARG A 28 22.49 3.61 21.13
N MET A 29 21.41 3.26 20.41
CA MET A 29 21.56 2.86 19.01
C MET A 29 22.05 4.05 18.17
N PRO A 30 22.95 3.85 17.19
CA PRO A 30 23.42 4.93 16.35
C PRO A 30 22.26 5.49 15.52
N LEU A 31 22.16 6.83 15.45
CA LEU A 31 21.09 7.53 14.72
C LEU A 31 20.99 7.08 13.27
N MET A 32 22.13 6.78 12.65
CA MET A 32 22.19 6.25 11.30
C MET A 32 21.48 4.90 11.14
N ALA A 33 21.60 4.00 12.12
CA ALA A 33 20.89 2.71 12.06
C ALA A 33 19.38 2.90 12.25
N VAL A 34 18.98 3.77 13.18
CA VAL A 34 17.58 4.08 13.45
C VAL A 34 16.93 4.73 12.23
N GLY A 35 17.58 5.73 11.64
CA GLY A 35 17.09 6.40 10.44
C GLY A 35 17.03 5.48 9.21
N ASN A 36 17.99 4.56 9.05
CA ASN A 36 17.94 3.54 7.99
C ASN A 36 16.76 2.57 8.17
N LEU A 37 16.46 2.16 9.41
CA LEU A 37 15.31 1.32 9.71
C LEU A 37 13.99 2.04 9.42
N ASP A 38 13.88 3.30 9.84
CA ASP A 38 12.70 4.13 9.56
C ASP A 38 12.52 4.33 8.05
N PHE A 39 13.59 4.65 7.32
CA PHE A 39 13.54 4.79 5.86
C PHE A 39 13.08 3.50 5.17
N LEU A 40 13.65 2.36 5.56
CA LEU A 40 13.29 1.05 5.00
C LEU A 40 11.83 0.69 5.30
N ALA A 41 11.38 0.91 6.54
CA ALA A 41 10.00 0.69 6.94
C ALA A 41 9.03 1.61 6.18
N GLY A 42 9.41 2.89 6.01
CA GLY A 42 8.65 3.86 5.24
C GLY A 42 8.51 3.46 3.77
N LEU A 43 9.60 3.02 3.14
CA LEU A 43 9.60 2.52 1.77
C LEU A 43 8.70 1.28 1.63
N PHE A 44 8.79 0.34 2.57
CA PHE A 44 7.92 -0.84 2.59
C PHE A 44 6.43 -0.47 2.67
N LEU A 45 6.07 0.52 3.50
CA LEU A 45 4.70 1.01 3.58
C LEU A 45 4.23 1.68 2.29
N LEU A 46 5.09 2.44 1.60
CA LEU A 46 4.74 3.01 0.29
C LEU A 46 4.48 1.93 -0.77
N VAL A 47 5.29 0.87 -0.78
CA VAL A 47 5.07 -0.28 -1.67
C VAL A 47 3.73 -0.95 -1.34
N LEU A 48 3.42 -1.20 -0.07
CA LEU A 48 2.12 -1.73 0.34
C LEU A 48 0.96 -0.80 -0.06
N ALA A 49 1.12 0.51 0.11
CA ALA A 49 0.12 1.49 -0.31
C ALA A 49 -0.15 1.42 -1.82
N SER A 50 0.90 1.30 -2.64
CA SER A 50 0.73 1.14 -4.09
C SER A 50 -0.06 -0.12 -4.44
N ILE A 51 0.19 -1.24 -3.75
CA ILE A 51 -0.55 -2.49 -3.96
C ILE A 51 -2.04 -2.28 -3.64
N PHE A 52 -2.35 -1.62 -2.52
CA PHE A 52 -3.75 -1.34 -2.15
C PHE A 52 -4.46 -0.40 -3.12
N ILE A 53 -3.76 0.62 -3.64
CA ILE A 53 -4.32 1.57 -4.62
C ILE A 53 -4.60 0.87 -5.94
N VAL A 54 -3.61 0.14 -6.46
CA VAL A 54 -3.73 -0.61 -7.72
C VAL A 54 -4.78 -1.71 -7.62
N GLY A 55 -4.83 -2.41 -6.48
CA GLY A 55 -5.84 -3.42 -6.19
C GLY A 55 -7.26 -2.86 -6.14
N SER A 56 -7.45 -1.69 -5.53
CA SER A 56 -8.77 -1.03 -5.46
C SER A 56 -9.25 -0.56 -6.83
N GLY A 57 -8.32 -0.26 -7.76
CA GLY A 57 -8.64 0.08 -9.15
C GLY A 57 -8.94 -1.12 -10.05
N HIS A 58 -9.03 -2.34 -9.51
CA HIS A 58 -9.19 -3.58 -10.30
C HIS A 58 -8.15 -3.73 -11.42
N LEU A 59 -6.99 -3.06 -11.33
CA LEU A 59 -5.96 -3.09 -12.37
C LEU A 59 -5.26 -4.46 -12.47
N PHE A 60 -5.36 -5.29 -11.42
CA PHE A 60 -4.95 -6.70 -11.47
C PHE A 60 -5.94 -7.60 -12.24
N THR A 61 -7.16 -7.12 -12.53
CA THR A 61 -8.18 -7.85 -13.31
C THR A 61 -7.87 -7.80 -14.80
N GLY A 62 -6.96 -8.66 -15.23
CA GLY A 62 -6.41 -8.64 -16.59
C GLY A 62 -5.13 -9.45 -16.72
N TRP A 63 -4.33 -9.48 -15.65
CA TRP A 63 -2.99 -10.10 -15.64
C TRP A 63 -3.01 -11.60 -15.99
N ARG A 64 -4.11 -12.31 -15.68
CA ARG A 64 -4.23 -13.76 -15.87
C ARG A 64 -4.91 -14.16 -17.19
N PHE A 65 -5.34 -13.21 -18.03
CA PHE A 65 -5.93 -13.50 -19.34
C PHE A 65 -4.87 -13.45 -20.45
N SER A 66 -3.81 -14.24 -20.31
CA SER A 66 -3.00 -14.62 -21.48
C SER A 66 -3.66 -15.84 -22.10
N VAL A 67 -4.65 -15.60 -22.96
CA VAL A 67 -5.37 -16.68 -23.63
C VAL A 67 -4.60 -17.03 -24.89
N ARG A 68 -3.92 -18.18 -24.85
CA ARG A 68 -3.43 -18.90 -26.03
C ARG A 68 -4.56 -18.92 -27.07
N LYS A 69 -4.30 -18.59 -28.35
CA LYS A 69 -5.33 -18.65 -29.41
C LYS A 69 -6.03 -20.02 -29.37
N LYS A 70 -7.30 -20.04 -28.99
CA LYS A 70 -8.15 -21.23 -28.98
C LYS A 70 -8.64 -21.53 -30.41
N THR A 71 -8.84 -22.81 -30.72
CA THR A 71 -9.41 -23.26 -32.00
C THR A 71 -10.92 -23.01 -32.05
N ASP A 72 -11.51 -22.94 -33.25
CA ASP A 72 -12.92 -22.56 -33.46
C ASP A 72 -13.92 -23.43 -32.66
N LEU A 73 -13.61 -24.71 -32.43
CA LEU A 73 -14.41 -25.66 -31.63
C LEU A 73 -14.35 -25.39 -30.11
N GLU A 74 -13.26 -24.81 -29.61
CA GLU A 74 -13.09 -24.46 -28.19
C GLU A 74 -13.74 -23.10 -27.86
N ALA A 75 -13.94 -22.24 -28.87
CA ALA A 75 -14.62 -20.96 -28.72
C ALA A 75 -16.14 -21.10 -28.54
N GLU A 76 -16.74 -22.14 -29.13
CA GLU A 76 -18.19 -22.40 -29.05
C GLU A 76 -18.63 -22.92 -27.66
N ASN A 77 -17.71 -23.56 -26.92
CA ASN A 77 -17.91 -24.02 -25.54
C ASN A 77 -17.36 -23.06 -24.48
N ASP A 78 -16.82 -21.90 -24.87
CA ASP A 78 -16.26 -20.95 -23.92
C ASP A 78 -17.39 -20.31 -23.10
N PRO A 79 -17.28 -20.24 -21.75
CA PRO A 79 -18.31 -19.61 -20.94
C PRO A 79 -18.53 -18.18 -21.43
N LYS A 80 -19.79 -17.83 -21.70
CA LYS A 80 -20.23 -16.55 -22.25
C LYS A 80 -19.46 -15.40 -21.59
N HIS A 81 -18.54 -14.79 -22.34
CA HIS A 81 -17.78 -13.64 -21.85
C HIS A 81 -18.76 -12.53 -21.45
N PRO A 82 -18.58 -11.89 -20.28
CA PRO A 82 -19.46 -10.81 -19.86
C PRO A 82 -19.44 -9.68 -20.91
N ALA A 83 -20.58 -9.02 -21.11
CA ALA A 83 -20.72 -8.00 -22.14
C ALA A 83 -19.64 -6.93 -21.98
N ALA A 84 -18.96 -6.57 -23.08
CA ALA A 84 -17.80 -5.65 -23.08
C ALA A 84 -18.07 -4.33 -22.32
N LYS A 85 -19.32 -3.85 -22.39
CA LYS A 85 -19.80 -2.64 -21.70
C LYS A 85 -19.75 -2.77 -20.17
N ASP A 86 -20.09 -3.94 -19.63
CA ASP A 86 -20.10 -4.20 -18.19
C ASP A 86 -18.66 -4.27 -17.67
N VAL A 87 -17.76 -4.94 -18.39
CA VAL A 87 -16.33 -5.03 -18.05
C VAL A 87 -15.65 -3.65 -18.14
N ALA A 88 -15.99 -2.85 -19.16
CA ALA A 88 -15.49 -1.49 -19.31
C ALA A 88 -15.96 -0.58 -18.17
N SER A 89 -17.23 -0.70 -17.73
CA SER A 89 -17.77 0.09 -16.62
C SER A 89 -17.09 -0.21 -15.28
N ILE A 90 -16.64 -1.45 -15.07
CA ILE A 90 -15.91 -1.87 -13.86
C ILE A 90 -14.46 -1.38 -13.90
N LYS A 91 -13.80 -1.45 -15.06
CA LYS A 91 -12.41 -0.99 -15.24
C LYS A 91 -12.26 0.54 -15.19
N ASN A 92 -13.30 1.29 -15.58
CA ASN A 92 -13.31 2.76 -15.51
C ASN A 92 -13.79 3.32 -14.17
N ARG A 93 -13.91 2.49 -13.12
CA ARG A 93 -14.21 3.01 -11.79
C ARG A 93 -13.06 3.90 -11.30
N PRO A 94 -13.37 5.01 -10.61
CA PRO A 94 -12.34 5.91 -10.11
C PRO A 94 -11.41 5.17 -9.14
N ILE A 95 -10.11 5.43 -9.27
CA ILE A 95 -9.10 4.92 -8.33
C ILE A 95 -9.39 5.55 -6.97
N THR A 96 -9.79 4.73 -6.01
CA THR A 96 -10.10 5.17 -4.65
C THR A 96 -8.97 4.79 -3.71
N VAL A 97 -8.53 5.75 -2.89
CA VAL A 97 -7.54 5.49 -1.84
C VAL A 97 -8.29 4.93 -0.63
N ASN A 98 -8.17 3.62 -0.40
CA ASN A 98 -8.77 2.96 0.76
C ASN A 98 -8.11 3.46 2.06
N LYS A 99 -8.80 3.34 3.20
CA LYS A 99 -8.32 3.69 4.55
C LYS A 99 -6.95 3.08 4.87
N TYR A 100 -6.70 1.84 4.43
CA TYR A 100 -5.40 1.17 4.59
C TYR A 100 -4.31 1.81 3.74
N ALA A 101 -4.59 2.10 2.46
CA ALA A 101 -3.66 2.81 1.60
C ALA A 101 -3.33 4.20 2.14
N HIS A 102 -4.34 4.93 2.60
CA HIS A 102 -4.18 6.25 3.21
C HIS A 102 -3.30 6.21 4.46
N PHE A 103 -3.48 5.20 5.32
CA PHE A 103 -2.62 4.98 6.49
C PHE A 103 -1.17 4.70 6.07
N CYS A 104 -0.96 3.73 5.17
CA CYS A 104 0.37 3.37 4.69
C CYS A 104 1.08 4.53 3.99
N LEU A 105 0.37 5.35 3.21
CA LEU A 105 0.93 6.54 2.57
C LEU A 105 1.40 7.57 3.58
N LEU A 106 0.55 7.99 4.51
CA LEU A 106 0.89 9.06 5.45
C LEU A 106 1.95 8.63 6.46
N VAL A 107 1.83 7.42 7.01
CA VAL A 107 2.82 6.89 7.96
C VAL A 107 4.14 6.57 7.25
N GLY A 108 4.08 5.99 6.04
CA GLY A 108 5.26 5.71 5.25
C GLY A 108 6.02 6.97 4.83
N LEU A 109 5.30 8.01 4.39
CA LEU A 109 5.90 9.31 4.08
C LEU A 109 6.55 9.94 5.30
N PHE A 110 5.88 9.91 6.45
CA PHE A 110 6.43 10.39 7.72
C PHE A 110 7.74 9.67 8.07
N LEU A 111 7.76 8.34 7.99
CA LEU A 111 8.94 7.52 8.26
C LEU A 111 10.11 7.82 7.32
N ILE A 112 9.84 8.04 6.03
CA ILE A 112 10.89 8.42 5.07
C ILE A 112 11.50 9.78 5.44
N VAL A 113 10.66 10.78 5.71
CA VAL A 113 11.13 12.11 6.10
C VAL A 113 11.93 12.03 7.40
N LEU A 114 11.43 11.30 8.40
CA LEU A 114 12.11 11.10 9.66
C LEU A 114 13.45 10.38 9.48
N GLY A 115 13.49 9.31 8.68
CA GLY A 115 14.71 8.56 8.37
C GLY A 115 15.77 9.42 7.67
N ILE A 116 15.37 10.26 6.70
CA ILE A 116 16.28 11.21 6.04
C ILE A 116 16.83 12.22 7.06
N VAL A 117 15.98 12.79 7.91
CA VAL A 117 16.40 13.75 8.94
C VAL A 117 17.40 13.10 9.90
N LEU A 118 17.10 11.90 10.43
CA LEU A 118 17.96 11.19 11.37
C LEU A 118 19.30 10.75 10.77
N THR A 119 19.35 10.45 9.46
CA THR A 119 20.59 10.07 8.76
C THR A 119 21.40 11.27 8.29
N SER A 120 20.79 12.45 8.19
CA SER A 120 21.44 13.69 7.76
C SER A 120 22.02 14.53 8.92
N ILE A 121 21.81 14.09 10.16
CA ILE A 121 22.36 14.67 11.39
C ILE A 121 23.56 13.83 11.84
#